data_AF-A0AAE3W278-F1
#
_entry.id   AF-A0AAE3W278-F1
#
_cell.length_a   1.000
_cell.length_b   1.000
_cell.length_c   1.000
_cell.angle_alpha   90.00
_cell.angle_beta   90.00
_cell.angle_gamma   90.00
#
_symmetry.space_group_name_H-M   'P 1'
#
loop_
_entity.id
_entity.type
_entity.pdbx_description
1 polymer ?
#
loop_
_entity_poly.entity_id
_entity_poly.type
_entity_poly.pdbx_seq_one_letter_code
_entity_poly.pdbx_strand_id
1 'polypeptide(L)'
;MSKSKKRGTTIAVAGAVAAVAIGGGVAWAAFTKDSSATAAGAGGKLKPLTTVSATTVYEGNQTALWPKHPADVRIVVSNPNEIDLVVKTVTLRAQNGIEATGATPDECETQIEAIATLPAGPIVVRADESAEVVLTDAIQFKEPEQGGTNDACQGATFKTYWTITGENQ
;
A
#
# COMPACT_ATOMS: atom_id res chain seq x y z
N MET A 1 -25.44 8.29 -58.01
CA MET A 1 -26.39 8.42 -56.88
C MET A 1 -25.61 8.71 -55.61
N SER A 2 -25.98 9.78 -54.89
CA SER A 2 -25.81 10.09 -53.44
C SER A 2 -24.40 10.02 -52.79
N LYS A 3 -23.92 10.88 -51.88
CA LYS A 3 -24.14 12.27 -51.40
C LYS A 3 -22.98 12.53 -50.40
N SER A 4 -22.28 13.68 -50.53
CA SER A 4 -21.82 14.64 -49.50
C SER A 4 -21.89 14.24 -47.99
N LYS A 5 -21.00 14.59 -47.03
CA LYS A 5 -20.17 15.80 -46.77
C LYS A 5 -19.32 15.63 -45.47
N LYS A 6 -18.08 16.19 -45.47
CA LYS A 6 -17.33 17.04 -44.47
C LYS A 6 -17.52 16.80 -42.94
N ARG A 7 -16.50 16.89 -42.06
CA ARG A 7 -15.65 18.07 -41.65
C ARG A 7 -14.43 17.53 -40.84
N GLY A 8 -13.18 17.96 -41.02
CA GLY A 8 -12.56 19.25 -40.60
C GLY A 8 -12.15 19.17 -39.12
N THR A 9 -10.88 19.31 -38.70
CA THR A 9 -10.11 20.57 -38.77
C THR A 9 -8.63 20.31 -38.44
N THR A 10 -7.75 20.66 -39.37
CA THR A 10 -6.30 20.83 -39.19
C THR A 10 -6.04 22.26 -38.71
N ILE A 11 -5.31 22.46 -37.62
CA ILE A 11 -4.78 23.79 -37.27
C ILE A 11 -3.26 23.73 -37.44
N ALA A 12 -2.82 24.22 -38.60
CA ALA A 12 -1.49 24.76 -38.81
C ALA A 12 -1.68 26.26 -39.03
N VAL A 13 -1.07 27.10 -38.20
CA VAL A 13 -0.84 28.50 -38.55
C VAL A 13 0.63 28.79 -38.30
N ALA A 14 1.35 28.83 -39.41
CA ALA A 14 2.67 29.39 -39.54
C ALA A 14 2.57 30.92 -39.68
N GLY A 15 3.60 31.62 -39.19
CA GLY A 15 4.09 32.86 -39.80
C GLY A 15 3.73 34.17 -39.12
N ALA A 16 4.74 34.87 -38.61
CA ALA A 16 5.20 36.11 -39.25
C ALA A 16 6.53 36.57 -38.62
N VAL A 17 7.57 36.58 -39.45
CA VAL A 17 8.83 37.32 -39.23
C VAL A 17 8.65 38.72 -39.82
N ALA A 18 9.08 39.76 -39.08
CA ALA A 18 9.83 40.93 -39.55
C ALA A 18 9.40 42.24 -38.85
N ALA A 19 10.36 42.90 -38.20
CA ALA A 19 10.72 44.30 -38.46
C ALA A 19 11.95 44.68 -37.63
N VAL A 20 13.10 44.79 -38.30
CA VAL A 20 14.30 45.46 -37.78
C VAL A 20 14.08 46.96 -37.88
N ALA A 21 14.16 47.67 -36.76
CA ALA A 21 14.29 49.13 -36.73
C ALA A 21 15.56 49.48 -35.94
N ILE A 22 16.54 50.04 -36.66
CA ILE A 22 17.80 50.58 -36.14
C ILE A 22 17.53 52.01 -35.66
N GLY A 23 17.89 52.34 -34.43
CA GLY A 23 17.84 53.71 -33.92
C GLY A 23 18.21 53.77 -32.44
N GLY A 24 19.34 54.40 -32.12
CA GLY A 24 20.02 54.30 -30.84
C GLY A 24 19.31 54.93 -29.63
N GLY A 25 19.91 54.68 -28.46
CA GLY A 25 19.57 55.35 -27.21
C GLY A 25 19.36 54.35 -26.08
N VAL A 26 20.34 54.27 -25.19
CA VAL A 26 20.27 53.58 -23.89
C VAL A 26 18.98 53.88 -23.13
N ALA A 27 18.12 52.87 -22.92
CA ALA A 27 17.14 52.92 -21.84
C ALA A 27 16.55 51.54 -21.54
N TRP A 28 16.66 51.17 -20.26
CA TRP A 28 15.84 50.19 -19.54
C TRP A 28 16.20 48.70 -19.65
N ALA A 29 17.14 48.33 -18.78
CA ALA A 29 17.11 47.10 -17.99
C ALA A 29 15.68 46.81 -17.49
N ALA A 30 14.99 45.85 -18.11
CA ALA A 30 13.72 45.34 -17.56
C ALA A 30 13.23 44.01 -18.17
N PHE A 31 14.07 43.16 -18.77
CA PHE A 31 13.60 41.83 -19.24
C PHE A 31 14.64 40.72 -19.11
N THR A 32 15.34 40.67 -17.98
CA THR A 32 15.74 39.39 -17.38
C THR A 32 14.83 39.17 -16.18
N LYS A 33 13.57 38.81 -16.43
CA LYS A 33 12.85 38.03 -15.43
C LYS A 33 13.60 36.71 -15.37
N ASP A 34 14.42 36.54 -14.34
CA ASP A 34 14.71 35.22 -13.82
C ASP A 34 13.36 34.55 -13.58
N SER A 35 12.94 33.71 -14.50
CA SER A 35 11.81 32.82 -14.29
C SER A 35 12.27 31.66 -13.42
N SER A 36 12.78 31.97 -12.22
CA SER A 36 12.84 30.98 -11.16
C SER A 36 11.41 30.80 -10.65
N ALA A 37 10.62 30.02 -11.40
CA ALA A 37 9.40 29.44 -10.89
C ALA A 37 9.81 28.40 -9.85
N THR A 38 9.97 28.81 -8.59
CA THR A 38 10.04 27.87 -7.48
C THR A 38 8.64 27.31 -7.31
N ALA A 39 8.34 26.23 -8.03
CA ALA A 39 7.15 25.45 -7.79
C ALA A 39 7.31 24.77 -6.42
N ALA A 40 6.93 25.49 -5.36
CA ALA A 40 6.73 24.90 -4.04
C ALA A 40 5.44 24.08 -4.10
N GLY A 41 5.52 22.89 -4.70
CA GLY A 41 4.48 21.88 -4.57
C GLY A 41 4.46 21.44 -3.12
N ALA A 42 3.50 21.94 -2.34
CA ALA A 42 3.19 21.34 -1.05
C ALA A 42 2.64 19.93 -1.35
N GLY A 43 3.50 18.91 -1.25
CA GLY A 43 3.06 17.53 -1.33
C GLY A 43 1.94 17.31 -0.31
N GLY A 44 0.75 16.93 -0.78
CA GLY A 44 -0.35 16.56 0.09
C GLY A 44 0.08 15.42 1.01
N LYS A 45 -0.33 15.47 2.28
CA LYS A 45 -0.11 14.35 3.19
C LYS A 45 -0.99 13.18 2.76
N LEU A 46 -0.38 12.05 2.40
CA LEU A 46 -1.11 10.82 2.15
C LEU A 46 -1.76 10.34 3.43
N LYS A 47 -3.02 9.94 3.35
CA LYS A 47 -3.71 9.24 4.43
C LYS A 47 -3.17 7.81 4.51
N PRO A 48 -2.99 7.24 5.70
CA PRO A 48 -2.59 5.85 5.83
C PRO A 48 -3.64 4.90 5.22
N LEU A 49 -3.18 3.77 4.71
CA LEU A 49 -4.06 2.67 4.31
C LEU A 49 -4.86 2.19 5.54
N THR A 50 -6.12 1.85 5.35
CA THR A 50 -7.00 1.37 6.42
C THR A 50 -7.16 -0.14 6.32
N THR A 51 -6.91 -0.85 7.42
CA THR A 51 -7.20 -2.29 7.50
C THR A 51 -8.71 -2.48 7.69
N VAL A 52 -9.37 -3.09 6.71
CA VAL A 52 -10.81 -3.39 6.75
C VAL A 52 -11.05 -4.67 7.53
N SER A 53 -10.26 -5.70 7.27
CA SER A 53 -10.33 -6.98 7.97
C SER A 53 -8.98 -7.68 7.94
N ALA A 54 -8.75 -8.54 8.95
CA ALA A 54 -7.65 -9.49 8.96
C ALA A 54 -8.23 -10.85 9.37
N THR A 55 -7.98 -11.88 8.58
CA THR A 55 -8.48 -13.23 8.81
C THR A 55 -7.35 -14.23 8.72
N THR A 56 -7.20 -15.03 9.76
CA THR A 56 -6.27 -16.17 9.80
C THR A 56 -6.85 -17.33 9.01
N VAL A 57 -6.05 -17.92 8.12
CA VAL A 57 -6.42 -19.06 7.29
C VAL A 57 -5.47 -20.21 7.63
N TYR A 58 -6.03 -21.25 8.24
CA TYR A 58 -5.25 -22.42 8.65
C TYR A 58 -5.00 -23.37 7.47
N GLU A 59 -3.96 -24.17 7.58
CA GLU A 59 -3.59 -25.14 6.55
C GLU A 59 -4.69 -26.21 6.35
N GLY A 60 -5.10 -26.42 5.10
CA GLY A 60 -6.07 -27.45 4.73
C GLY A 60 -7.46 -27.26 5.35
N ASN A 61 -7.94 -28.27 6.07
CA ASN A 61 -9.27 -28.26 6.73
C ASN A 61 -9.15 -27.97 8.24
N GLN A 62 -8.02 -27.45 8.71
CA GLN A 62 -7.84 -27.11 10.11
C GLN A 62 -8.67 -25.88 10.49
N THR A 63 -9.08 -25.79 11.75
CA THR A 63 -9.86 -24.67 12.30
C THR A 63 -9.11 -23.89 13.38
N ALA A 64 -7.86 -24.26 13.63
CA ALA A 64 -7.03 -23.76 14.71
C ALA A 64 -5.56 -23.96 14.37
N LEU A 65 -4.67 -23.29 15.12
CA LEU A 65 -3.23 -23.43 14.92
C LEU A 65 -2.74 -24.76 15.51
N TRP A 66 -1.85 -25.44 14.79
CA TRP A 66 -1.22 -26.69 15.22
C TRP A 66 0.31 -26.59 15.13
N PRO A 67 1.06 -27.33 15.97
CA PRO A 67 2.51 -27.35 15.89
C PRO A 67 2.98 -27.78 14.50
N LYS A 68 3.96 -27.05 13.93
CA LYS A 68 4.51 -27.26 12.57
C LYS A 68 3.53 -27.04 11.42
N HIS A 69 2.37 -26.47 11.70
CA HIS A 69 1.36 -26.08 10.71
C HIS A 69 1.16 -24.57 10.79
N PRO A 70 1.94 -23.78 10.03
CA PRO A 70 1.76 -22.34 10.00
C PRO A 70 0.39 -21.98 9.39
N ALA A 71 -0.08 -20.79 9.71
CA ALA A 71 -1.32 -20.24 9.19
C ALA A 71 -1.03 -18.96 8.39
N ASP A 72 -1.74 -18.82 7.28
CA ASP A 72 -1.73 -17.62 6.46
C ASP A 72 -2.58 -16.52 7.10
N VAL A 73 -2.29 -15.26 6.77
CA VAL A 73 -3.16 -14.14 7.13
C VAL A 73 -3.59 -13.41 5.86
N ARG A 74 -4.91 -13.31 5.66
CA ARG A 74 -5.53 -12.48 4.62
C ARG A 74 -5.95 -11.15 5.22
N ILE A 75 -5.41 -10.07 4.69
CA ILE A 75 -5.69 -8.71 5.15
C ILE A 75 -6.32 -7.94 4.01
N VAL A 76 -7.53 -7.41 4.22
CA VAL A 76 -8.16 -6.50 3.27
C VAL A 76 -7.80 -5.08 3.66
N VAL A 77 -7.16 -4.35 2.75
CA VAL A 77 -6.78 -2.95 2.93
C VAL A 77 -7.57 -2.06 2.00
N SER A 78 -8.00 -0.89 2.49
CA SER A 78 -8.64 0.15 1.70
C SER A 78 -7.74 1.37 1.58
N ASN A 79 -7.76 1.98 0.40
CA ASN A 79 -7.03 3.20 0.12
C ASN A 79 -7.99 4.41 0.08
N PRO A 80 -7.98 5.29 1.10
CA PRO A 80 -8.83 6.48 1.15
C PRO A 80 -8.25 7.70 0.40
N ASN A 81 -7.23 7.48 -0.43
CA ASN A 81 -6.57 8.51 -1.23
C ASN A 81 -7.01 8.42 -2.69
N GLU A 82 -6.97 9.56 -3.38
CA GLU A 82 -7.30 9.69 -4.81
C GLU A 82 -6.15 9.24 -5.74
N ILE A 83 -5.12 8.60 -5.19
CA ILE A 83 -3.96 8.08 -5.92
C ILE A 83 -3.70 6.63 -5.53
N ASP A 84 -3.10 5.87 -6.45
CA ASP A 84 -2.69 4.49 -6.20
C ASP A 84 -1.53 4.44 -5.20
N LEU A 85 -1.59 3.50 -4.25
CA LEU A 85 -0.53 3.26 -3.27
C LEU A 85 0.00 1.84 -3.38
N VAL A 86 1.30 1.67 -3.19
CA VAL A 86 1.95 0.36 -3.08
C VAL A 86 2.16 0.02 -1.63
N VAL A 87 1.75 -1.17 -1.21
CA VAL A 87 2.05 -1.68 0.13
C VAL A 87 3.56 -1.86 0.28
N LYS A 88 4.14 -1.17 1.27
CA LYS A 88 5.58 -1.17 1.54
C LYS A 88 5.94 -2.07 2.70
N THR A 89 5.21 -1.96 3.80
CA THR A 89 5.46 -2.75 5.00
C THR A 89 4.15 -3.23 5.59
N VAL A 90 4.20 -4.42 6.17
CA VAL A 90 3.15 -4.98 7.00
C VAL A 90 3.83 -5.39 8.29
N THR A 91 3.30 -4.94 9.42
CA THR A 91 3.89 -5.21 10.73
C THR A 91 2.79 -5.59 11.71
N LEU A 92 3.03 -6.61 12.53
CA LEU A 92 2.14 -6.95 13.62
C LEU A 92 2.04 -5.75 14.59
N ARG A 93 0.83 -5.46 15.09
CA ARG A 93 0.63 -4.39 16.07
C ARG A 93 1.40 -4.72 17.36
N ALA A 94 2.17 -3.76 17.87
CA ALA A 94 3.00 -3.96 19.06
C ALA A 94 2.19 -4.25 20.34
N GLN A 95 0.96 -3.75 20.43
CA GLN A 95 0.03 -4.02 21.52
C GLN A 95 -1.16 -4.81 20.97
N ASN A 96 -1.50 -5.92 21.64
CA ASN A 96 -2.59 -6.82 21.26
C ASN A 96 -2.50 -7.23 19.78
N GLY A 97 -1.28 -7.52 19.31
CA GLY A 97 -1.04 -7.94 17.93
C GLY A 97 -1.62 -9.32 17.65
N ILE A 98 -1.67 -10.17 18.67
CA ILE A 98 -2.31 -11.48 18.67
C ILE A 98 -3.25 -11.50 19.87
N GLU A 99 -4.46 -11.98 19.66
CA GLU A 99 -5.43 -12.26 20.72
C GLU A 99 -5.84 -13.72 20.61
N ALA A 100 -5.52 -14.50 21.64
CA ALA A 100 -5.90 -15.90 21.72
C ALA A 100 -7.34 -16.04 22.23
N THR A 101 -8.03 -17.05 21.71
CA THR A 101 -9.36 -17.45 22.16
C THR A 101 -9.34 -18.95 22.42
N GLY A 102 -9.63 -19.36 23.66
CA GLY A 102 -9.50 -20.75 24.10
C GLY A 102 -9.15 -20.89 25.59
N ALA A 103 -8.74 -22.08 26.01
CA ALA A 103 -8.22 -22.31 27.36
C ALA A 103 -6.83 -21.65 27.50
N THR A 104 -6.67 -20.82 28.53
CA THR A 104 -5.47 -20.00 28.86
C THR A 104 -4.92 -19.09 27.75
N PRO A 105 -5.67 -18.03 27.35
CA PRO A 105 -5.26 -17.08 26.30
C PRO A 105 -3.85 -16.49 26.48
N ASP A 106 -3.53 -16.02 27.68
CA ASP A 106 -2.26 -15.33 27.96
C ASP A 106 -1.03 -16.24 27.76
N GLU A 107 -1.15 -17.54 28.08
CA GLU A 107 -0.06 -18.49 27.91
C GLU A 107 0.18 -18.78 26.42
N CYS A 108 -0.89 -18.89 25.64
CA CYS A 108 -0.80 -19.22 24.22
C CYS A 108 -0.32 -18.05 23.34
N GLU A 109 -0.67 -16.81 23.69
CA GLU A 109 -0.16 -15.63 22.98
C GLU A 109 1.37 -15.55 23.01
N THR A 110 1.99 -15.90 24.14
CA THR A 110 3.46 -15.87 24.27
C THR A 110 4.18 -16.95 23.45
N GLN A 111 3.46 -18.03 23.08
CA GLN A 111 3.99 -19.15 22.30
C GLN A 111 3.82 -18.97 20.79
N ILE A 112 3.19 -17.89 20.34
CA ILE A 112 3.01 -17.61 18.92
C ILE A 112 4.01 -16.58 18.46
N GLU A 113 4.52 -16.78 17.26
CA GLU A 113 5.25 -15.77 16.51
C GLU A 113 4.51 -15.41 15.23
N ALA A 114 4.67 -14.14 14.83
CA ALA A 114 4.14 -13.62 13.60
C ALA A 114 5.28 -13.26 12.66
N ILE A 115 5.19 -13.73 11.43
CA ILE A 115 6.15 -13.48 10.36
C ILE A 115 5.45 -12.60 9.32
N ALA A 116 6.00 -11.41 9.10
CA ALA A 116 5.40 -10.40 8.25
C ALA A 116 6.08 -10.35 6.87
N THR A 117 6.08 -11.48 6.16
CA THR A 117 6.70 -11.55 4.83
C THR A 117 5.67 -11.16 3.76
N LEU A 118 5.95 -10.07 3.04
CA LEU A 118 5.14 -9.67 1.89
C LEU A 118 5.30 -10.66 0.73
N PRO A 119 4.24 -10.89 -0.06
CA PRO A 119 4.32 -11.69 -1.27
C PRO A 119 5.27 -11.06 -2.30
N ALA A 120 5.77 -11.88 -3.22
CA ALA A 120 6.66 -11.42 -4.26
C ALA A 120 5.93 -10.46 -5.22
N GLY A 121 6.47 -9.25 -5.37
CA GLY A 121 5.96 -8.21 -6.27
C GLY A 121 5.20 -7.08 -5.56
N PRO A 122 4.94 -5.97 -6.26
CA PRO A 122 4.25 -4.84 -5.69
C PRO A 122 2.75 -5.15 -5.52
N ILE A 123 2.21 -4.90 -4.33
CA ILE A 123 0.78 -4.93 -4.08
C ILE A 123 0.24 -3.51 -4.23
N VAL A 124 -0.47 -3.25 -5.32
CA VAL A 124 -1.07 -1.94 -5.62
C VAL A 124 -2.50 -1.90 -5.07
N VAL A 125 -2.77 -0.92 -4.21
CA VAL A 125 -4.12 -0.58 -3.74
C VAL A 125 -4.56 0.66 -4.51
N ARG A 126 -5.47 0.48 -5.46
CA ARG A 126 -5.92 1.59 -6.31
C ARG A 126 -6.66 2.66 -5.51
N ALA A 127 -6.68 3.87 -6.04
CA ALA A 127 -7.43 4.99 -5.46
C ALA A 127 -8.88 4.60 -5.14
N ASP A 128 -9.34 4.91 -3.92
CA ASP A 128 -10.68 4.61 -3.40
C ASP A 128 -11.12 3.13 -3.49
N GLU A 129 -10.18 2.20 -3.72
CA GLU A 129 -10.44 0.76 -3.81
C GLU A 129 -9.90 0.01 -2.58
N SER A 130 -10.17 -1.30 -2.55
CA SER A 130 -9.57 -2.23 -1.59
C SER A 130 -8.80 -3.33 -2.30
N ALA A 131 -7.74 -3.81 -1.66
CA ALA A 131 -6.93 -4.93 -2.13
C ALA A 131 -6.73 -5.96 -1.01
N GLU A 132 -6.52 -7.21 -1.40
CA GLU A 132 -6.14 -8.27 -0.49
C GLU A 132 -4.60 -8.38 -0.43
N VAL A 133 -4.08 -8.41 0.80
CA VAL A 133 -2.69 -8.72 1.11
C VAL A 133 -2.67 -10.09 1.79
N VAL A 134 -2.02 -11.07 1.17
CA VAL A 134 -1.86 -12.40 1.74
C VAL A 134 -0.44 -12.52 2.30
N LEU A 135 -0.35 -12.73 3.61
CA LEU A 135 0.90 -13.08 4.28
C LEU A 135 0.93 -14.61 4.41
N THR A 136 1.84 -15.25 3.68
CA THR A 136 1.99 -16.71 3.71
C THR A 136 2.81 -17.13 4.93
N ASP A 137 2.39 -18.23 5.57
CA ASP A 137 3.04 -18.79 6.76
C ASP A 137 3.25 -17.73 7.88
N ALA A 138 2.29 -16.82 8.00
CA ALA A 138 2.45 -15.59 8.76
C ALA A 138 2.28 -15.76 10.27
N ILE A 139 1.66 -16.86 10.71
CA ILE A 139 1.44 -17.16 12.13
C ILE A 139 1.84 -18.61 12.39
N GLN A 140 2.72 -18.82 13.35
CA GLN A 140 3.13 -20.15 13.77
C GLN A 140 3.44 -20.22 15.25
N PHE A 141 3.45 -21.42 15.81
CA PHE A 141 4.01 -21.61 17.14
C PHE A 141 5.53 -21.41 17.08
N LYS A 142 6.06 -20.70 18.08
CA LYS A 142 7.50 -20.64 18.32
C LYS A 142 8.02 -22.06 18.48
N GLU A 143 9.08 -22.38 17.75
CA GLU A 143 9.80 -23.62 17.96
C GLU A 143 10.28 -23.66 19.43
N PRO A 144 9.99 -24.74 20.19
CA PRO A 144 10.37 -24.80 21.59
C PRO A 144 11.90 -24.87 21.67
N GLU A 145 12.54 -23.83 22.25
CA GLU A 145 14.00 -23.82 22.38
C GLU A 145 14.53 -25.06 23.12
N GLN A 146 13.77 -25.65 24.06
CA GLN A 146 14.11 -26.90 24.75
C GLN A 146 12.89 -27.70 25.27
N GLY A 147 12.03 -28.17 24.35
CA GLY A 147 11.07 -29.25 24.65
C GLY A 147 9.60 -28.83 24.74
N GLY A 148 8.87 -29.10 23.65
CA GLY A 148 7.40 -29.11 23.57
C GLY A 148 6.76 -27.74 23.44
N THR A 149 6.11 -27.47 22.31
CA THR A 149 4.91 -26.62 22.31
C THR A 149 3.98 -27.20 23.37
N ASN A 150 3.60 -26.43 24.40
CA ASN A 150 2.70 -26.96 25.42
C ASN A 150 1.41 -27.39 24.72
N ASP A 151 1.04 -28.67 24.84
CA ASP A 151 -0.20 -29.22 24.30
C ASP A 151 -1.44 -28.38 24.69
N ALA A 152 -1.32 -27.60 25.78
CA ALA A 152 -2.30 -26.63 26.25
C ALA A 152 -2.80 -25.63 25.20
N CYS A 153 -1.97 -25.28 24.20
CA CYS A 153 -2.33 -24.30 23.17
C CYS A 153 -2.75 -24.93 21.83
N GLN A 154 -2.71 -26.26 21.73
CA GLN A 154 -3.16 -26.95 20.53
C GLN A 154 -4.67 -26.78 20.36
N GLY A 155 -5.10 -26.40 19.15
CA GLY A 155 -6.51 -26.20 18.88
C GLY A 155 -7.06 -24.84 19.32
N ALA A 156 -6.22 -23.93 19.83
CA ALA A 156 -6.63 -22.56 20.10
C ALA A 156 -6.80 -21.75 18.81
N THR A 157 -7.73 -20.79 18.84
CA THR A 157 -7.98 -19.87 17.73
C THR A 157 -7.42 -18.50 18.04
N PHE A 158 -6.93 -17.79 17.02
CA PHE A 158 -6.25 -16.51 17.22
C PHE A 158 -6.79 -15.44 16.28
N LYS A 159 -6.92 -14.22 16.80
CA LYS A 159 -7.08 -13.01 16.00
C LYS A 159 -5.76 -12.28 15.93
N THR A 160 -5.48 -11.67 14.79
CA THR A 160 -4.24 -10.92 14.58
C THR A 160 -4.54 -9.52 14.07
N TYR A 161 -3.76 -8.55 14.53
CA TYR A 161 -3.93 -7.15 14.20
C TYR A 161 -2.65 -6.62 13.56
N TRP A 162 -2.79 -6.05 12.36
CA TRP A 162 -1.69 -5.66 11.51
C TRP A 162 -1.77 -4.17 11.16
N THR A 163 -0.60 -3.54 11.12
CA THR A 163 -0.40 -2.19 10.59
C THR A 163 0.19 -2.30 9.20
N ILE A 164 -0.41 -1.59 8.24
CA ILE A 164 0.01 -1.61 6.85
C ILE A 164 0.37 -0.19 6.44
N THR A 165 1.55 -0.03 5.84
CA THR A 165 1.99 1.25 5.28
C THR A 165 2.14 1.12 3.77
N GLY A 166 1.73 2.17 3.06
CA GLY A 166 1.91 2.27 1.62
C GLY A 166 2.64 3.55 1.23
N GLU A 167 3.19 3.56 0.03
CA GLU A 167 3.83 4.71 -0.59
C GLU A 167 3.34 4.91 -2.02
N ASN A 168 3.50 6.13 -2.54
CA ASN A 168 3.20 6.42 -3.95
C ASN A 168 4.28 5.78 -4.85
N GLN A 169 3.89 5.34 -6.06
CA GLN A 169 4.84 4.85 -7.08
C GLN A 169 5.68 5.98 -7.68
#